data_AF-A0A661RCZ1-F1
#
_entry.id   AF-A0A661RCZ1-F1
#
_cell.length_a   1.000
_cell.length_b   1.000
_cell.length_c   1.000
_cell.angle_alpha   90.00
_cell.angle_beta   90.00
_cell.angle_gamma   90.00
#
_symmetry.space_group_name_H-M   'P 1'
#
loop_
_entity.id
_entity.type
_entity.pdbx_description
1 polymer ?
#
loop_
_entity_poly.entity_id
_entity_poly.type
_entity_poly.pdbx_seq_one_letter_code
_entity_poly.pdbx_strand_id
1 'polypeptide(L)' 'MIDIEWLKHELIRKVVSIDWPAAADDVRRFIRPMEQHGLSLWNEKFFTHKIEKLNTTVKEA' A
#
# COMPACT_ATOMS: atom_id res chain seq x y z
N MET A 1 20.82 -3.13 -9.48
CA MET A 1 20.41 -2.35 -8.29
C MET A 1 19.05 -1.75 -8.62
N ILE A 2 18.06 -1.89 -7.75
CA ILE A 2 16.73 -1.29 -7.97
C ILE A 2 16.77 0.13 -7.41
N ASP A 3 16.44 1.10 -8.25
CA ASP A 3 16.37 2.51 -7.94
C ASP A 3 15.07 2.84 -7.19
N ILE A 4 15.11 3.73 -6.19
CA ILE A 4 13.95 4.01 -5.32
C ILE A 4 12.87 4.80 -6.05
N GLU A 5 13.23 5.69 -6.97
CA GLU A 5 12.30 6.40 -7.84
C GLU A 5 11.62 5.43 -8.80
N TRP A 6 12.37 4.49 -9.39
CA TRP A 6 11.79 3.43 -10.21
C TRP A 6 10.80 2.57 -9.40
N LEU A 7 11.17 2.17 -8.18
CA LEU A 7 10.31 1.37 -7.31
C LEU A 7 9.02 2.11 -6.95
N LYS A 8 9.12 3.38 -6.53
CA LYS A 8 7.96 4.22 -6.22
C LYS A 8 7.03 4.32 -7.43
N HIS A 9 7.58 4.54 -8.61
CA HIS A 9 6.80 4.63 -9.84
C HIS A 9 6.06 3.33 -10.16
N GLU A 10 6.70 2.16 -10.08
CA GLU A 10 6.02 0.87 -10.28
C GLU A 10 4.94 0.59 -9.23
N LEU A 11 5.21 0.90 -7.96
CA LEU A 11 4.23 0.73 -6.90
C LEU A 11 3.00 1.63 -7.09
N ILE A 12 3.21 2.89 -7.47
CA ILE A 12 2.12 3.83 -7.77
C ILE A 12 1.29 3.32 -8.94
N ARG A 13 1.93 2.90 -10.04
CA ARG A 13 1.23 2.29 -11.18
C ARG A 13 0.37 1.11 -10.74
N LYS A 14 0.89 0.26 -9.85
CA LYS A 14 0.12 -0.88 -9.35
C LYS A 14 -1.05 -0.43 -8.49
N VAL A 15 -0.84 0.50 -7.56
CA VAL A 15 -1.86 1.06 -6.65
C VAL A 15 -3.04 1.66 -7.41
N VAL A 16 -2.80 2.33 -8.52
CA VAL A 16 -3.85 2.91 -9.39
C VAL A 16 -4.67 1.82 -10.09
N SER A 17 -4.10 0.65 -10.36
CA SER A 17 -4.78 -0.45 -11.06
C SER A 17 -5.63 -1.36 -10.17
N ILE A 18 -5.58 -1.19 -8.84
CA ILE A 18 -6.24 -2.09 -7.89
C ILE A 18 -7.72 -1.70 -7.73
N ASP A 19 -8.60 -2.70 -7.83
CA ASP A 19 -9.96 -2.60 -7.29
C ASP A 19 -9.89 -2.67 -5.76
N TRP A 20 -9.88 -1.50 -5.13
CA TRP A 20 -9.72 -1.36 -3.68
C TRP A 20 -10.85 -2.00 -2.87
N PRO A 21 -12.15 -1.84 -3.24
CA PRO A 21 -13.22 -2.59 -2.62
C PRO A 21 -13.01 -4.11 -2.66
N ALA A 22 -12.69 -4.68 -3.82
CA ALA A 22 -12.46 -6.11 -3.96
C ALA A 22 -11.24 -6.59 -3.14
N ALA A 23 -10.15 -5.81 -3.16
CA ALA A 23 -8.96 -6.10 -2.37
C ALA A 23 -9.23 -6.06 -0.86
N ALA A 24 -10.01 -5.08 -0.39
CA ALA A 24 -10.38 -4.95 1.02
C ALA A 24 -11.27 -6.13 1.47
N ASP A 25 -12.19 -6.58 0.62
CA ASP A 25 -13.05 -7.73 0.89
C ASP A 25 -12.26 -9.04 0.97
N ASP A 26 -11.30 -9.28 0.07
CA ASP A 26 -10.48 -10.50 0.05
C ASP A 26 -9.65 -10.64 1.34
N VAL A 27 -9.11 -9.52 1.85
CA VAL A 27 -8.31 -9.52 3.08
C VAL A 27 -9.13 -9.49 4.36
N ARG A 28 -10.41 -9.08 4.31
CA ARG A 28 -11.25 -8.84 5.51
C ARG A 28 -11.28 -10.03 6.47
N ARG A 29 -11.34 -11.26 5.94
CA ARG A 29 -11.38 -12.51 6.74
C ARG A 29 -10.10 -12.78 7.54
N PHE A 30 -8.98 -12.15 7.17
CA PHE A 30 -7.70 -12.32 7.85
C PHE A 30 -7.44 -11.23 8.91
N ILE A 31 -8.29 -10.20 8.97
CA ILE A 31 -8.18 -9.07 9.91
C ILE A 31 -9.15 -9.28 11.08
N ARG A 32 -8.68 -9.04 12.30
CA ARG A 32 -9.52 -9.15 13.51
C ARG A 32 -10.69 -8.19 13.40
N PRO A 33 -11.92 -8.55 13.85
CA PRO A 33 -13.10 -7.69 13.70
C PRO A 33 -12.90 -6.25 14.19
N MET A 34 -12.18 -6.04 15.30
CA MET A 34 -11.87 -4.71 15.84
C MET A 34 -10.97 -3.86 14.92
N GLU A 35 -10.17 -4.48 14.06
CA GLU A 35 -9.23 -3.81 13.17
C GLU A 35 -9.80 -3.63 11.75
N GLN A 36 -10.93 -4.28 11.43
CA GLN A 36 -11.54 -4.22 10.10
C GLN A 36 -12.00 -2.81 9.70
N HIS A 37 -12.26 -1.91 10.66
CA HIS A 37 -12.60 -0.52 10.34
C HIS A 37 -11.49 0.15 9.51
N GLY A 38 -10.23 -0.28 9.66
CA GLY A 38 -9.09 0.24 8.93
C GLY A 38 -9.14 -0.06 7.42
N LEU A 39 -9.88 -1.11 7.03
CA LEU A 39 -10.09 -1.47 5.62
C LEU A 39 -10.90 -0.40 4.87
N SER A 40 -11.73 0.39 5.58
CA SER A 40 -12.46 1.49 4.96
C SER A 40 -11.56 2.64 4.48
N LEU A 41 -10.32 2.70 4.98
CA LEU A 41 -9.33 3.69 4.58
C LEU A 41 -8.56 3.28 3.33
N TRP A 42 -8.71 2.03 2.87
CA TRP A 42 -7.97 1.51 1.72
C TRP A 42 -8.51 2.13 0.44
N ASN A 43 -7.66 2.93 -0.19
CA ASN A 43 -7.89 3.51 -1.51
C ASN A 43 -6.55 3.90 -2.13
N GLU A 44 -6.60 4.27 -3.40
CA GLU A 44 -5.45 4.74 -4.16
C GLU A 44 -4.67 5.83 -3.42
N LYS A 45 -5.36 6.89 -2.96
CA LYS A 45 -4.72 8.03 -2.28
C LYS A 45 -4.00 7.61 -1.00
N PHE A 46 -4.59 6.72 -0.22
CA PHE A 46 -4.02 6.23 1.04
C PHE A 46 -2.71 5.49 0.78
N PHE A 47 -2.69 4.56 -0.18
CA PHE A 47 -1.49 3.79 -0.48
C PHE A 47 -0.43 4.58 -1.26
N THR A 48 -0.83 5.49 -2.15
CA THR A 48 0.10 6.43 -2.80
C THR A 48 0.82 7.28 -1.75
N HIS A 49 0.11 7.83 -0.76
CA HIS A 49 0.73 8.58 0.34
C HIS A 49 1.71 7.74 1.18
N LYS A 50 1.46 6.43 1.32
CA LYS A 50 2.40 5.52 1.98
C LYS A 50 3.66 5.28 1.13
N ILE A 51 3.50 5.15 -0.18
CA ILE A 51 4.62 4.95 -1.13
C ILE A 51 5.52 6.19 -1.18
N GLU A 52 4.95 7.39 -1.19
CA GLU A 52 5.72 8.64 -1.19
C GLU A 52 6.64 8.76 0.02
N LYS A 53 6.19 8.22 1.17
CA LYS A 53 6.96 8.20 2.42
C LYS A 53 8.05 7.11 2.48
N LEU A 54 8.18 6.28 1.45
CA LEU A 54 9.30 5.34 1.37
C LEU A 54 10.59 6.14 1.22
N ASN A 55 11.37 6.19 2.28
CA ASN A 55 12.73 6.69 2.27
C ASN A 55 13.68 5.48 2.34
N THR A 56 14.84 5.60 1.69
CA THR A 56 15.91 4.60 1.70
C THR A 56 16.46 4.43 3.12
N THR A 57 15.74 3.75 4.00
CA THR A 57 16.30 3.25 5.24
C THR A 57 16.99 1.93 4.93
N VAL A 58 18.12 2.03 4.23
CA VAL A 58 19.20 1.09 4.51
C VAL A 58 19.64 1.46 5.93
N LYS A 59 19.10 0.76 6.93
CA LYS A 59 19.77 0.70 8.22
C LYS A 59 21.08 -0.03 7.94
N GLU A 60 22.17 0.73 7.93
CA GLU A 60 23.51 0.18 8.06
C GLU A 60 23.59 -0.65 9.36
N ALA A 61 24.42 -1.68 9.29
CA ALA A 61 24.55 -2.80 10.21
C ALA A 61 24.74 -2.44 11.69
#